data_AF-A0A8T5R943-F1
#
_entry.id   AF-A0A8T5R943-F1
#
_cell.length_a   1.000
_cell.length_b   1.000
_cell.length_c   1.000
_cell.angle_alpha   90.00
_cell.angle_beta   90.00
_cell.angle_gamma   90.00
#
_symmetry.space_group_name_H-M   'P 1'
#
loop_
_entity.id
_entity.type
_entity.pdbx_description
1 polymer ?
#
loop_
_entity_poly.entity_id
_entity_poly.type
_entity_poly.pdbx_seq_one_letter_code
_entity_poly.pdbx_strand_id
1 'polypeptide(L)' 'MVSKNISITEDVYKKLMKIKGENESFSELFLRLILVQKHNIEKSFGAWDLTNEEMKEIWGDINTRSGRHWNKSEIGDL' A
#
# COMPACT_ATOMS: atom_id res chain seq x y z
N MET A 1 8.33 -24.56 18.23
CA MET A 1 8.19 -23.59 17.12
C MET A 1 9.00 -24.12 15.95
N VAL A 2 8.42 -24.23 14.76
CA VAL A 2 9.16 -24.65 13.56
C VAL A 2 9.86 -23.41 13.01
N SER A 3 11.18 -23.32 13.17
CA SER A 3 11.99 -22.25 12.60
C SER A 3 12.46 -22.64 11.20
N LYS A 4 12.27 -21.74 10.23
CA LYS A 4 12.89 -21.85 8.91
C LYS A 4 13.96 -20.78 8.78
N ASN A 5 15.13 -21.18 8.30
CA ASN A 5 16.24 -20.26 8.06
C ASN A 5 16.17 -19.76 6.61
N ILE A 6 16.41 -18.47 6.41
CA ILE A 6 16.45 -17.83 5.09
C ILE A 6 17.84 -17.22 4.93
N SER A 7 18.52 -17.58 3.85
CA SER A 7 19.81 -16.96 3.51
C SER A 7 19.57 -15.65 2.77
N ILE A 8 20.24 -14.58 3.20
CA ILE A 8 20.19 -13.27 2.56
C ILE A 8 21.61 -12.76 2.28
N THR A 9 21.72 -11.83 1.34
CA THR A 9 23.01 -11.17 1.08
C THR A 9 23.34 -10.17 2.19
N GLU A 10 24.63 -9.93 2.39
CA GLU A 10 25.14 -8.98 3.38
C GLU A 10 24.55 -7.58 3.18
N ASP A 11 24.39 -7.15 1.94
CA ASP A 11 23.81 -5.85 1.61
C ASP A 11 22.35 -5.74 2.03
N VAL A 12 21.57 -6.83 1.88
CA VAL A 12 20.18 -6.90 2.32
C VAL A 12 20.11 -6.91 3.84
N TYR A 13 20.99 -7.66 4.52
CA TYR A 13 21.07 -7.68 5.98
C TYR A 13 21.33 -6.27 6.56
N LYS A 14 22.30 -5.54 6.00
CA LYS A 14 22.60 -4.15 6.38
C LYS A 14 21.40 -3.22 6.18
N LYS A 15 20.65 -3.37 5.09
CA LYS A 15 19.43 -2.60 4.86
C LYS A 15 18.35 -2.90 5.88
N LEU A 16 18.13 -4.18 6.20
CA LEU A 16 17.14 -4.58 7.20
C LEU A 16 17.51 -4.09 8.60
N MET A 17 18.79 -4.11 8.96
CA MET A 17 19.28 -3.57 10.24
C MET A 17 18.99 -2.08 10.41
N LYS A 18 18.98 -1.28 9.33
CA LYS A 18 18.62 0.15 9.41
C LYS A 18 17.13 0.39 9.67
N ILE A 19 16.28 -0.58 9.30
CA ILE A 19 14.82 -0.46 9.39
C ILE A 19 14.30 -1.12 10.68
N LYS A 20 15.05 -2.09 11.22
CA LYS A 20 14.74 -2.79 12.47
C LYS A 20 14.70 -1.81 13.65
N GLY A 21 13.61 -1.82 14.42
CA GLY A 21 13.52 -1.04 15.66
C GLY A 21 14.47 -1.57 16.75
N GLU A 22 14.81 -0.71 17.73
CA GLU A 22 15.81 -1.01 18.77
C GLU A 22 15.53 -2.33 19.51
N ASN A 23 14.27 -2.64 19.79
CA ASN A 23 13.86 -3.85 20.52
C ASN A 23 13.06 -4.87 19.67
N GLU A 24 13.04 -4.70 18.34
CA GLU A 24 12.24 -5.53 17.43
C GLU A 24 13.04 -6.73 16.91
N SER A 25 12.45 -7.93 16.85
CA SER A 25 13.07 -9.08 16.20
C SER A 25 12.93 -9.03 14.67
N PHE A 26 13.77 -9.75 13.91
CA PHE A 26 13.59 -9.81 12.46
C PHE A 26 12.25 -10.42 12.06
N SER A 27 11.73 -11.39 12.82
CA SER A 27 10.40 -11.96 12.59
C SER A 27 9.30 -10.90 12.71
N GLU A 28 9.38 -10.03 13.72
CA GLU A 28 8.43 -8.92 13.90
C GLU A 28 8.58 -7.86 12.80
N LEU A 29 9.81 -7.54 12.41
CA LEU A 29 10.08 -6.66 11.27
C LEU A 29 9.41 -7.19 10.00
N PHE A 30 9.55 -8.49 9.70
CA PHE A 30 8.90 -9.09 8.52
C PHE A 30 7.39 -9.03 8.62
N LEU A 31 6.79 -9.33 9.78
CA LEU A 31 5.36 -9.19 10.00
C LEU A 31 4.90 -7.74 9.77
N ARG A 32 5.62 -6.76 10.30
CA ARG A 32 5.33 -5.34 10.11
C ARG A 32 5.38 -4.96 8.63
N LEU A 33 6.43 -5.37 7.92
CA LEU A 33 6.57 -5.08 6.50
C LEU A 33 5.44 -5.70 5.67
N ILE A 34 5.03 -6.93 5.97
CA ILE A 34 3.90 -7.60 5.31
C ILE A 34 2.59 -6.85 5.60
N LEU A 35 2.37 -6.41 6.84
CA LEU A 35 1.17 -5.64 7.21
C LEU A 35 1.12 -4.29 6.52
N VAL A 36 2.25 -3.57 6.46
CA VAL A 36 2.35 -2.26 5.80
C VAL A 36 2.14 -2.38 4.29
N GLN A 37 2.71 -3.40 3.64
CA GLN A 37 2.48 -3.64 2.20
C GLN A 37 1.01 -3.91 1.87
N LYS A 38 0.26 -4.48 2.81
CA LYS A 38 -1.16 -4.79 2.63
C LYS A 38 -2.10 -3.61 2.92
N HIS A 39 -1.57 -2.45 3.29
CA HIS A 39 -2.38 -1.26 3.44
C HIS A 39 -2.66 -0.69 2.05
N ASN A 40 -3.81 -1.09 1.46
CA ASN A 40 -4.32 -0.46 0.25
C ASN A 40 -4.38 1.04 0.49
N ILE A 41 -3.75 1.81 -0.40
CA ILE A 41 -3.76 3.27 -0.35
C ILE A 41 -5.21 3.80 -0.32
N GLU A 42 -6.15 3.04 -0.89
CA GLU A 42 -7.61 3.23 -0.82
C GLU A 42 -8.19 3.31 0.60
N LYS A 43 -7.48 2.81 1.62
CA LYS A 43 -7.90 2.82 3.04
C LYS A 43 -7.06 3.77 3.90
N SER A 44 -6.25 4.61 3.27
CA SER A 44 -5.40 5.58 3.97
C SER A 44 -6.20 6.75 4.53
N PHE A 45 -5.63 7.44 5.51
CA PHE A 45 -6.20 8.65 6.09
C PHE A 45 -6.51 9.70 4.99
N GLY A 46 -7.77 10.09 4.87
CA GLY A 46 -8.26 10.98 3.79
C GLY A 46 -9.02 10.26 2.67
N ALA A 47 -9.07 8.93 2.67
CA ALA A 47 -10.03 8.18 1.86
C ALA A 47 -11.44 8.49 2.37
N TRP A 48 -12.30 8.98 1.47
CA TRP A 48 -13.73 9.10 1.77
C TRP A 48 -14.33 7.70 1.69
N ASP A 49 -14.97 7.25 2.77
CA ASP A 49 -15.72 6.00 2.81
C ASP A 49 -17.05 6.20 2.06
N LEU A 50 -16.95 6.22 0.73
CA LEU A 50 -18.06 6.54 -0.17
C LEU A 50 -18.79 5.26 -0.55
N THR A 51 -20.10 5.30 -0.45
CA THR A 51 -20.95 4.30 -1.09
C THR A 51 -20.86 4.41 -2.61
N ASN A 52 -21.22 3.32 -3.32
CA ASN A 52 -21.24 3.30 -4.78
C ASN A 52 -22.15 4.39 -5.37
N GLU A 53 -23.19 4.79 -4.64
CA GLU A 53 -24.12 5.85 -5.03
C GLU A 53 -23.47 7.24 -4.93
N GLU A 54 -22.81 7.53 -3.80
CA GLU A 54 -22.09 8.79 -3.58
C GLU A 54 -20.90 8.95 -4.55
N MET A 55 -20.17 7.85 -4.83
CA MET A 55 -19.13 7.86 -5.85
C MET A 55 -19.68 8.25 -7.23
N LYS A 56 -20.86 7.72 -7.59
CA LYS A 56 -21.50 7.99 -8.88
C LYS A 56 -22.00 9.43 -8.97
N GLU A 57 -22.48 10.00 -7.87
CA GLU A 57 -22.89 11.40 -7.81
C GLU A 57 -21.69 12.35 -7.95
N ILE A 58 -20.61 12.10 -7.20
CA ILE A 58 -19.42 12.95 -7.19
C ILE A 58 -18.68 12.89 -8.54
N TRP A 59 -18.52 11.69 -9.11
CA TRP A 59 -17.70 11.47 -10.32
C TRP A 59 -18.53 11.41 -11.62
N GLY A 60 -19.84 11.22 -11.55
CA GLY A 60 -20.72 11.10 -12.72
C GLY A 60 -20.68 12.34 -13.62
N ASP A 61 -20.67 13.52 -13.01
CA ASP A 61 -20.59 14.81 -13.71
C ASP A 61 -19.19 15.11 -14.25
N ILE A 62 -18.15 14.58 -13.59
CA ILE A 62 -16.75 14.76 -14.03
C ILE A 62 -16.50 13.95 -15.31
N ASN A 63 -17.02 12.72 -15.39
CA ASN A 63 -16.85 11.83 -16.55
C ASN A 63 -17.69 12.24 -17.77
N THR A 64 -18.76 13.02 -17.57
CA THR A 64 -19.67 13.47 -18.64
C THR A 64 -19.30 14.86 -19.19
N ARG A 65 -18.34 15.57 -18.58
CA ARG A 65 -17.84 16.85 -19.08
C ARG A 65 -16.99 16.65 -20.35
N SER A 66 -17.55 17.03 -21.49
CA SER A 66 -16.93 17.01 -22.82
C SER A 66 -15.72 17.93 -23.02
N GLY A 67 -15.25 18.63 -21.99
CA GLY A 67 -14.24 19.71 -22.11
C GLY A 67 -12.83 19.36 -21.66
N ARG A 68 -12.60 18.29 -20.89
CA ARG A 68 -11.25 17.90 -20.44
C ARG A 68 -11.12 16.39 -20.44
N HIS A 69 -10.44 15.87 -21.45
CA HIS A 69 -9.94 14.50 -21.48
C HIS A 69 -8.83 14.40 -20.44
N TRP A 70 -9.17 14.03 -19.22
CA TRP A 70 -8.17 13.66 -18.23
C TRP A 70 -7.62 12.31 -18.68
N ASN A 71 -6.37 12.29 -19.14
CA ASN A 71 -5.67 11.05 -19.41
C ASN A 71 -5.56 10.30 -18.09
N LYS A 72 -6.47 9.35 -17.87
CA LYS A 72 -6.42 8.41 -16.76
C LYS A 72 -5.17 7.57 -17.01
N SER A 73 -4.04 7.94 -16.40
CA SER A 73 -2.86 7.09 -16.39
C SER A 73 -3.26 5.78 -15.72
N GLU A 74 -3.05 4.66 -16.41
CA GLU A 74 -3.35 3.29 -16.02
C GLU A 74 -2.61 2.87 -14.73
N ILE A 75 -2.96 3.49 -13.61
CA ILE A 75 -2.43 3.22 -12.29
C ILE A 75 -3.65 2.91 -11.43
N GLY A 76 -4.15 1.69 -11.53
CA GLY A 76 -5.32 1.28 -10.74
C GLY A 76 -5.89 -0.10 -11.04
N ASP A 77 -5.46 -0.79 -12.09
CA ASP A 77 -5.78 -2.21 -12.27
C ASP A 77 -4.53 -3.06 -12.03
N LEU A 78 -4.26 -3.35 -10.75
CA LEU A 78 -3.48 -4.49 -10.26
C LEU A 78 -3.73 -4.74 -8.78
#